data_AF-A0A524KX74-F1
#
_entry.id   AF-A0A524KX74-F1
#
_cell.length_a   1.000
_cell.length_b   1.000
_cell.length_c   1.000
_cell.angle_alpha   90.00
_cell.angle_beta   90.00
_cell.angle_gamma   90.00
#
_symmetry.space_group_name_H-M   'P 1'
#
loop_
_entity.id
_entity.type
_entity.pdbx_description
1 polymer ?
#
loop_
_entity_poly.entity_id
_entity_poly.type
_entity_poly.pdbx_seq_one_letter_code
_entity_poly.pdbx_strand_id
1 'polypeptide(L)'
;IDPLTLPVSTNIQNSNIVLETLKRMKDSHPKVKTIIGLSNISYGLPERRLINQDFVVLAMTCGLDAAILDSTDQKIMVLIKATNLLLGKDEFCGQYLKAFREGKL
;
A
#
# COMPACT_ATOMS: atom_id res chain seq x y z
N ILE A 1 7.62 1.66 12.25
CA ILE A 1 8.69 0.75 11.79
C ILE A 1 8.59 0.63 10.29
N ASP A 2 9.71 0.81 9.60
CA ASP A 2 9.83 0.52 8.18
C ASP A 2 10.58 -0.82 8.03
N PRO A 3 9.97 -1.86 7.41
CA PRO A 3 10.62 -3.14 7.15
C PRO A 3 11.71 -3.09 6.07
N LEU A 4 11.98 -1.92 5.49
CA LEU A 4 12.87 -1.66 4.36
C LEU A 4 12.41 -2.40 3.09
N THR A 5 11.90 -1.64 2.13
CA THR A 5 11.47 -2.20 0.84
C THR A 5 12.65 -2.26 -0.13
N LEU A 6 12.97 -3.48 -0.61
CA LEU A 6 14.01 -3.74 -1.61
C LEU A 6 13.40 -4.02 -3.00
N PRO A 7 14.10 -3.74 -4.11
CA PRO A 7 13.56 -3.90 -5.46
C PRO A 7 13.27 -5.35 -5.84
N VAL A 8 12.14 -5.63 -6.50
CA VAL A 8 11.84 -6.98 -7.03
C VAL A 8 12.83 -7.40 -8.12
N SER A 9 13.40 -6.43 -8.86
CA SER A 9 14.41 -6.67 -9.90
C SER A 9 15.69 -7.31 -9.38
N THR A 10 16.05 -7.12 -8.10
CA THR A 10 17.26 -7.72 -7.50
C THR A 10 16.98 -9.07 -6.85
N ASN A 11 15.76 -9.27 -6.33
CA ASN A 11 15.28 -10.55 -5.84
C ASN A 11 13.75 -10.60 -5.93
N ILE A 12 13.24 -11.58 -6.69
CA ILE A 12 11.81 -11.77 -6.93
C ILE A 12 10.99 -12.00 -5.65
N GLN A 13 11.63 -12.42 -4.56
CA GLN A 13 10.99 -12.66 -3.27
C GLN A 13 10.86 -11.40 -2.40
N ASN A 14 11.49 -10.26 -2.78
CA ASN A 14 11.51 -9.07 -1.94
C ASN A 14 10.10 -8.55 -1.59
N SER A 15 9.16 -8.61 -2.52
CA SER A 15 7.76 -8.27 -2.25
C SER A 15 7.16 -9.15 -1.15
N ASN A 16 7.26 -10.48 -1.30
CA ASN A 16 6.73 -11.44 -0.34
C ASN A 16 7.36 -11.28 1.05
N ILE A 17 8.68 -11.05 1.11
CA ILE A 17 9.42 -10.84 2.36
C ILE A 17 8.87 -9.62 3.11
N VAL A 18 8.66 -8.49 2.41
CA VAL A 18 8.13 -7.27 3.03
C VAL A 18 6.70 -7.48 3.52
N LEU A 19 5.84 -8.10 2.70
CA LEU A 19 4.44 -8.38 3.06
C LEU A 19 4.32 -9.31 4.27
N GLU A 20 5.11 -10.38 4.31
CA GLU A 20 5.16 -11.30 5.45
C GLU A 20 5.70 -10.61 6.70
N THR A 21 6.72 -9.76 6.56
CA THR A 21 7.27 -8.98 7.68
C THR A 21 6.23 -8.03 8.25
N LEU A 22 5.47 -7.32 7.41
CA LEU A 22 4.37 -6.46 7.85
C LEU A 22 3.34 -7.26 8.65
N LYS A 23 2.91 -8.41 8.12
CA LYS A 23 1.94 -9.28 8.79
C LYS A 23 2.44 -9.75 10.16
N ARG A 24 3.66 -10.31 10.22
CA ARG A 24 4.28 -10.77 11.47
C ARG A 24 4.45 -9.64 12.49
N MET A 25 4.80 -8.43 12.04
CA MET A 25 4.89 -7.25 12.91
C MET A 25 3.53 -6.87 13.49
N LYS A 26 2.45 -6.96 12.69
CA LYS A 26 1.10 -6.69 13.18
C LYS A 26 0.59 -7.75 14.14
N ASP A 27 0.89 -9.01 13.89
CA ASP A 27 0.50 -10.11 14.75
C ASP A 27 1.22 -10.04 16.11
N SER A 28 2.52 -9.73 16.10
CA SER A 28 3.34 -9.65 17.32
C SER A 28 3.20 -8.33 18.09
N HIS A 29 3.01 -7.21 17.38
CA HIS A 29 2.99 -5.87 17.96
C HIS A 29 1.86 -5.01 17.35
N PRO A 30 0.59 -5.31 17.66
CA PRO A 30 -0.56 -4.71 16.97
C PRO A 30 -0.64 -3.18 17.11
N LYS A 31 -0.09 -2.62 18.19
CA LYS A 31 -0.07 -1.17 18.44
C LYS A 31 1.01 -0.42 17.64
N VAL A 32 2.02 -1.12 17.12
CA VAL A 32 3.14 -0.50 16.41
C VAL A 32 2.69 -0.09 15.01
N LYS A 33 2.98 1.17 14.66
CA LYS A 33 2.70 1.71 13.33
C LYS A 33 3.79 1.35 12.34
N THR A 34 3.39 1.01 11.12
CA THR A 34 4.25 0.58 10.02
C THR A 34 4.17 1.57 8.87
N ILE A 35 5.31 1.85 8.25
CA ILE A 35 5.44 2.76 7.11
C ILE A 35 6.37 2.13 6.08
N ILE A 36 6.10 2.31 4.78
CA ILE A 36 7.00 1.86 3.70
C ILE A 36 7.15 2.93 2.63
N GLY A 37 8.32 3.00 2.00
CA GLY A 37 8.51 3.71 0.73
C GLY A 37 8.16 2.84 -0.47
N LEU A 38 7.09 3.16 -1.19
CA LEU A 38 6.59 2.31 -2.29
C LEU A 38 7.53 2.28 -3.49
N SER A 39 8.21 3.38 -3.81
CA SER A 39 8.96 3.52 -5.06
C SER A 39 10.15 2.54 -5.18
N ASN A 40 10.67 2.02 -4.08
CA ASN A 40 11.81 1.10 -4.08
C ASN A 40 11.46 -0.28 -4.66
N ILE A 41 10.23 -0.75 -4.47
CA ILE A 41 9.83 -2.12 -4.89
C ILE A 41 9.97 -2.31 -6.40
N SER A 42 9.72 -1.26 -7.18
CA SER A 42 9.67 -1.27 -8.64
C SER A 42 10.97 -0.80 -9.31
N TYR A 43 12.02 -0.50 -8.54
CA TYR A 43 13.27 0.02 -9.11
C TYR A 43 13.87 -0.97 -10.13
N GLY A 44 14.30 -0.47 -11.29
CA GLY A 44 14.88 -1.28 -12.37
C GLY A 44 13.87 -1.99 -13.27
N LEU A 45 12.55 -1.80 -13.07
CA LEU A 45 11.50 -2.38 -13.90
C LEU A 45 10.75 -1.31 -14.72
N PRO A 46 10.20 -1.64 -15.90
CA PRO A 46 9.26 -0.78 -16.61
C PRO A 46 7.91 -0.69 -15.89
N GLU A 47 7.07 0.27 -16.27
CA GLU A 47 5.71 0.42 -15.71
C GLU A 47 5.66 0.48 -14.17
N ARG A 48 6.62 1.20 -13.57
CA ARG A 48 6.78 1.29 -12.11
C ARG A 48 5.54 1.74 -11.36
N ARG A 49 4.73 2.62 -11.97
CA ARG A 49 3.46 3.10 -11.38
C ARG A 49 2.50 1.94 -11.15
N LEU A 50 2.35 1.05 -12.13
CA LEU A 50 1.50 -0.13 -12.02
C LEU A 50 1.97 -1.03 -10.87
N ILE A 51 3.27 -1.31 -10.80
CA ILE A 51 3.85 -2.15 -9.74
C ILE A 51 3.61 -1.52 -8.35
N ASN A 52 3.84 -0.21 -8.21
CA ASN A 52 3.62 0.48 -6.93
C ASN A 52 2.13 0.51 -6.54
N GLN A 53 1.23 0.66 -7.52
CA GLN A 53 -0.21 0.64 -7.36
C GLN A 53 -0.71 -0.71 -6.83
N ASP A 54 -0.23 -1.82 -7.41
CA ASP A 54 -0.61 -3.15 -6.93
C ASP A 54 0.03 -3.47 -5.57
N PHE A 55 1.28 -3.07 -5.38
CA PHE A 55 2.01 -3.33 -4.15
C PHE A 55 1.40 -2.63 -2.93
N VAL A 56 0.89 -1.39 -3.07
CA VAL A 56 0.23 -0.71 -1.95
C VAL A 56 -1.05 -1.44 -1.52
N VAL A 57 -1.82 -1.97 -2.46
CA VAL A 57 -3.02 -2.75 -2.15
C VAL A 57 -2.64 -3.99 -1.34
N LEU A 58 -1.64 -4.74 -1.80
CA LEU A 58 -1.12 -5.90 -1.09
C LEU A 58 -0.63 -5.55 0.32
N ALA A 59 0.20 -4.50 0.45
CA ALA A 59 0.75 -4.08 1.74
C ALA A 59 -0.34 -3.63 2.72
N MET A 60 -1.38 -2.95 2.24
CA MET A 60 -2.54 -2.57 3.05
C MET A 60 -3.27 -3.81 3.60
N THR A 61 -3.40 -4.89 2.83
CA THR A 61 -4.00 -6.14 3.33
C THR A 61 -3.15 -6.82 4.42
N CYS A 62 -1.84 -6.61 4.40
CA CYS A 62 -0.91 -7.07 5.45
C CYS A 62 -0.87 -6.13 6.67
N GLY A 63 -1.68 -5.07 6.70
CA GLY A 63 -1.82 -4.19 7.84
C GLY A 63 -0.95 -2.93 7.80
N LEU A 64 -0.43 -2.52 6.65
CA LEU A 64 0.30 -1.25 6.52
C LEU A 64 -0.52 -0.05 7.06
N ASP A 65 0.10 0.83 7.84
CA ASP A 65 -0.55 2.04 8.38
C ASP A 65 -0.28 3.31 7.56
N ALA A 66 0.91 3.44 6.97
CA ALA A 66 1.31 4.61 6.21
C ALA A 66 2.22 4.23 5.02
N ALA A 67 2.24 5.06 3.99
CA ALA A 67 3.11 4.87 2.83
C ALA A 67 3.71 6.21 2.38
N ILE A 68 4.99 6.21 2.06
CA ILE A 68 5.64 7.30 1.31
C ILE A 68 5.47 6.96 -0.17
N LEU A 69 4.72 7.80 -0.88
CA LEU A 69 4.29 7.56 -2.25
C LEU A 69 4.17 8.87 -3.04
N ASP A 70 4.03 8.75 -4.36
CA ASP A 70 3.71 9.87 -5.24
C ASP A 70 2.20 10.17 -5.16
N SER A 71 1.85 11.24 -4.43
CA SER A 71 0.46 11.66 -4.25
C SER A 71 -0.18 12.25 -5.51
N THR A 72 0.61 12.54 -6.55
CA THR A 72 0.11 13.00 -7.84
C THR A 72 -0.37 11.85 -8.72
N ASP A 73 -0.07 10.60 -8.34
CA ASP A 73 -0.66 9.42 -8.95
C ASP A 73 -2.11 9.25 -8.50
N GLN A 74 -3.04 9.81 -9.27
CA GLN A 74 -4.47 9.73 -8.95
C GLN A 74 -4.94 8.29 -8.78
N LYS A 75 -4.43 7.35 -9.59
CA LYS A 75 -4.84 5.96 -9.55
C LYS A 75 -4.42 5.28 -8.24
N ILE A 76 -3.23 5.58 -7.71
CA ILE A 76 -2.82 5.05 -6.39
C ILE A 76 -3.73 5.59 -5.27
N MET A 77 -4.13 6.86 -5.36
CA MET A 77 -5.01 7.48 -4.37
C MET A 77 -6.42 6.87 -4.40
N VAL A 78 -6.94 6.57 -5.59
CA VAL A 78 -8.22 5.87 -5.78
C VAL A 78 -8.13 4.44 -5.22
N LEU A 79 -7.05 3.71 -5.52
CA LEU A 79 -6.83 2.36 -5.01
C LEU A 79 -6.76 2.32 -3.48
N ILE A 80 -6.12 3.31 -2.84
CA ILE A 80 -6.09 3.40 -1.37
C ILE A 80 -7.50 3.58 -0.79
N LYS A 81 -8.34 4.43 -1.40
CA LYS A 81 -9.73 4.63 -0.96
C LYS A 81 -10.55 3.35 -1.12
N ALA A 82 -10.48 2.73 -2.30
CA ALA A 82 -11.17 1.48 -2.58
C ALA A 82 -10.69 0.35 -1.64
N THR A 83 -9.39 0.27 -1.35
CA THR A 83 -8.83 -0.75 -0.46
C THR A 83 -9.23 -0.51 0.99
N ASN A 84 -9.27 0.74 1.46
CA ASN A 84 -9.80 1.06 2.80
C ASN A 84 -11.27 0.64 2.94
N LEU A 85 -12.09 0.87 1.92
CA LEU A 85 -13.47 0.37 1.87
C LEU A 85 -13.50 -1.16 2.00
N LEU A 86 -12.74 -1.88 1.16
CA LEU A 86 -12.72 -3.35 1.15
C LEU A 86 -12.18 -3.96 2.44
N LEU A 87 -11.26 -3.27 3.13
CA LEU A 87 -10.71 -3.69 4.42
C LEU A 87 -11.60 -3.31 5.62
N GLY A 88 -12.79 -2.74 5.38
CA GLY A 88 -13.70 -2.31 6.45
C GLY A 88 -13.19 -1.11 7.25
N LYS A 89 -12.28 -0.31 6.69
CA LYS A 89 -11.71 0.90 7.30
C LYS A 89 -12.44 2.19 6.88
N ASP A 90 -13.50 2.08 6.08
CA ASP A 90 -14.35 3.20 5.67
C ASP A 90 -15.77 3.01 6.22
N GLU A 91 -16.02 3.54 7.42
CA GLU A 91 -17.34 3.47 8.06
C GLU A 91 -18.43 4.09 7.17
N PHE A 92 -19.54 3.37 7.02
CA PHE A 92 -20.66 3.75 6.16
C PHE A 92 -20.28 4.01 4.69
N CYS A 93 -19.13 3.51 4.24
CA CYS A 93 -18.58 3.78 2.91
C CYS A 93 -18.42 5.29 2.62
N GLY A 94 -18.30 6.11 3.67
CA GLY A 94 -18.46 7.55 3.60
C GLY A 94 -17.37 8.23 2.76
N GLN A 95 -16.10 7.83 2.95
CA GLN A 95 -14.99 8.42 2.20
C GLN A 95 -15.03 8.03 0.72
N TYR A 96 -15.40 6.78 0.42
CA TYR A 96 -15.53 6.31 -0.95
C TYR A 96 -16.66 7.04 -1.69
N LEU A 97 -17.86 7.11 -1.10
CA LEU A 97 -18.99 7.82 -1.68
C LEU A 97 -18.73 9.33 -1.82
N LYS A 98 -18.04 9.94 -0.86
CA LYS A 98 -17.61 11.34 -0.97
C LYS A 98 -16.66 11.55 -2.15
N ALA A 99 -15.65 10.69 -2.31
CA ALA A 99 -14.72 10.78 -3.42
C ALA A 99 -15.42 10.62 -4.78
N PHE A 100 -16.42 9.73 -4.88
CA PHE A 100 -17.24 9.59 -6.08
C PHE A 100 -17.98 10.88 -6.45
N ARG A 101 -18.66 11.50 -5.47
CA ARG A 101 -19.42 12.75 -5.68
C ARG A 101 -18.52 13.93 -6.06
N GLU A 102 -17.27 13.93 -5.59
CA GLU A 102 -16.28 14.96 -5.91
C GLU A 102 -15.54 14.71 -7.24
N GLY A 103 -15.84 13.61 -7.96
CA GLY A 103 -15.15 13.25 -9.21
C GLY A 103 -13.68 12.84 -9.00
N LYS A 104 -13.37 12.26 -7.82
CA LYS A 104 -12.02 11.86 -7.40
C LYS A 104 -11.84 10.33 -7.35
N LEU A 105 -12.67 9.60 -8.08
CA LEU A 105 -12.57 8.15 -8.31
C LEU A 105 -12.31 7.87 -9.79
#